data_AF-A0A930RKM6-F1
#
_entry.id   AF-A0A930RKM6-F1
#
_cell.length_a   1.000
_cell.length_b   1.000
_cell.length_c   1.000
_cell.angle_alpha   90.00
_cell.angle_beta   90.00
_cell.angle_gamma   90.00
#
_symmetry.space_group_name_H-M   'P 1'
#
loop_
_entity.id
_entity.type
_entity.pdbx_description
1 polymer ?
#
loop_
_entity_poly.entity_id
_entity_poly.type
_entity_poly.pdbx_seq_one_letter_code
_entity_poly.pdbx_strand_id
1 'polypeptide(L)'
;LFDNALAFARVEIKHSWSKWNQPVDYKEWGMPAHMVNAYYNPQKNLIVFPAAILQAPFYDLHQSSSANYGGIGAVIAHEISHAFDTNGASFDENGSLKDWWTESDYAAFKEKTQKVIDQFDGQDSYGATINGKLTVSENVADLGGIAAALEAAKRELDFSAEEFFYNFGRIWRMKG
;
A
#
# COMPACT_ATOMS: atom_id res chain seq x y z
N LEU A 1 17.22 -26.87 16.82
CA LEU A 1 16.26 -26.11 15.98
C LEU A 1 15.03 -25.71 16.79
N PHE A 2 14.28 -26.66 17.36
CA PHE A 2 13.10 -26.39 18.19
C PHE A 2 13.39 -25.46 19.38
N ASP A 3 14.46 -25.72 20.14
CA ASP A 3 14.81 -24.88 21.30
C ASP A 3 15.12 -23.43 20.91
N ASN A 4 15.76 -23.22 19.76
CA ASN A 4 16.03 -21.88 19.24
C ASN A 4 14.72 -21.16 18.87
N ALA A 5 13.80 -21.85 18.20
CA ALA A 5 12.49 -21.28 17.85
C ALA A 5 11.69 -20.88 19.11
N LEU A 6 11.69 -21.73 20.15
CA LEU A 6 11.08 -21.41 21.44
C LEU A 6 11.77 -20.22 22.13
N ALA A 7 13.10 -20.14 22.05
CA ALA A 7 13.85 -19.02 22.62
C ALA A 7 13.49 -17.69 21.94
N PHE A 8 13.41 -17.67 20.59
CA PHE A 8 12.99 -16.48 19.84
C PHE A 8 11.56 -16.07 20.18
N ALA A 9 10.60 -17.00 20.21
CA ALA A 9 9.22 -16.70 20.57
C ALA A 9 9.10 -16.07 21.97
N ARG A 10 9.88 -16.54 22.95
CA ARG A 10 9.92 -15.93 24.29
C ARG A 10 10.46 -14.51 24.28
N VAL A 11 11.49 -14.24 23.48
CA VAL A 11 12.07 -12.89 23.33
C VAL A 11 11.06 -11.96 22.67
N GLU A 12 10.39 -12.39 21.61
CA GLU A 12 9.36 -11.60 20.92
C GLU A 12 8.20 -11.25 21.85
N ILE A 13 7.66 -12.24 22.57
CA ILE A 13 6.59 -12.01 23.55
C ILE A 13 7.04 -11.01 24.62
N LYS A 14 8.23 -11.20 25.20
CA LYS A 14 8.76 -10.30 26.22
C LYS A 14 8.95 -8.88 25.69
N HIS A 15 9.43 -8.74 24.45
CA HIS A 15 9.60 -7.44 23.81
C HIS A 15 8.24 -6.76 23.59
N SER A 16 7.24 -7.46 23.05
CA SER A 16 5.88 -6.91 22.88
C SER A 16 5.28 -6.43 24.21
N TRP A 17 5.40 -7.22 25.29
CA TRP A 17 4.94 -6.80 26.62
C TRP A 17 5.70 -5.61 27.19
N SER A 18 6.99 -5.46 26.87
CA SER A 18 7.80 -4.31 27.34
C SER A 18 7.32 -2.96 26.79
N LYS A 19 6.50 -2.97 25.73
CA LYS A 19 5.90 -1.75 25.15
C LYS A 19 4.61 -1.32 25.85
N TRP A 20 4.02 -2.16 26.70
CA TRP A 20 2.82 -1.77 27.43
C TRP A 20 3.13 -0.61 28.38
N ASN A 21 2.26 0.41 28.35
CA ASN A 21 2.30 1.59 29.20
C ASN A 21 3.55 2.45 28.96
N GLN A 22 4.15 2.30 27.77
CA GLN A 22 5.19 3.16 27.25
C GLN A 22 4.61 4.08 26.16
N PRO A 23 5.20 5.27 25.93
CA PRO A 23 4.88 6.07 24.76
C PRO A 23 5.10 5.29 23.46
N VAL A 24 4.32 5.61 22.43
CA VAL A 24 4.49 5.02 21.09
C VAL A 24 5.85 5.43 20.52
N ASP A 25 6.63 4.44 20.07
CA ASP A 25 7.87 4.70 19.33
C ASP A 25 7.58 4.92 17.84
N TYR A 26 7.61 6.17 17.41
CA TYR A 26 7.43 6.56 16.01
C TYR A 26 8.63 6.21 15.10
N LYS A 27 9.79 5.82 15.67
CA LYS A 27 10.96 5.39 14.90
C LYS A 27 10.93 3.91 14.53
N GLU A 28 10.08 3.12 15.18
CA GLU A 28 9.96 1.70 14.91
C GLU A 28 9.29 1.43 13.55
N TRP A 29 9.95 0.60 12.74
CA TRP A 29 9.44 0.10 11.46
C TRP A 29 8.82 -1.29 11.60
N GLY A 30 7.75 -1.55 10.84
CA GLY A 30 7.10 -2.86 10.76
C GLY A 30 7.74 -3.84 9.79
N MET A 31 8.71 -3.40 8.98
CA MET A 31 9.41 -4.24 8.00
C MET A 31 10.92 -4.03 8.06
N PRO A 32 11.74 -5.11 7.94
CA PRO A 32 13.18 -4.98 7.83
C PRO A 32 13.59 -4.49 6.44
N ALA A 33 14.73 -3.83 6.34
CA ALA A 33 15.20 -3.20 5.10
C ALA A 33 15.38 -4.17 3.90
N HIS A 34 15.57 -5.46 4.16
CA HIS A 34 15.77 -6.49 3.12
C HIS A 34 14.46 -7.09 2.59
N MET A 35 13.30 -6.70 3.13
CA MET A 35 11.99 -7.16 2.65
C MET A 35 11.63 -6.42 1.36
N VAL A 36 11.27 -7.16 0.31
CA VAL A 36 10.75 -6.58 -0.93
C VAL A 36 9.25 -6.37 -0.76
N ASN A 37 8.87 -5.27 -0.11
CA ASN A 37 7.49 -4.88 0.12
C ASN A 37 7.43 -3.37 0.46
N ALA A 38 6.25 -2.80 0.64
CA ALA A 38 6.01 -1.48 1.20
C ALA A 38 4.80 -1.54 2.15
N TYR A 39 4.58 -0.51 2.96
CA TYR A 39 3.36 -0.42 3.78
C TYR A 39 3.02 1.00 4.23
N TYR A 40 1.72 1.19 4.48
CA TYR A 40 1.14 2.27 5.25
C TYR A 40 0.77 1.80 6.66
N ASN A 41 1.04 2.64 7.67
CA ASN A 41 0.57 2.45 9.03
C ASN A 41 -0.40 3.58 9.41
N PRO A 42 -1.71 3.30 9.59
CA PRO A 42 -2.70 4.32 9.91
C PRO A 42 -2.46 4.96 11.27
N GLN A 43 -2.01 4.20 12.28
CA GLN A 43 -1.80 4.73 13.63
C GLN A 43 -0.59 5.66 13.75
N LYS A 44 0.34 5.58 12.80
CA LYS A 44 1.50 6.48 12.71
C LYS A 44 1.39 7.48 11.57
N ASN A 45 0.37 7.38 10.72
CA ASN A 45 0.25 8.08 9.44
C ASN A 45 1.59 8.08 8.67
N LEU A 46 2.14 6.86 8.47
CA LEU A 46 3.50 6.64 7.99
C LEU A 46 3.50 5.66 6.82
N ILE A 47 4.16 6.05 5.72
CA ILE A 47 4.49 5.16 4.60
C ILE A 47 5.97 4.76 4.69
N VAL A 48 6.29 3.50 4.39
CA VAL A 48 7.66 2.99 4.46
C VAL A 48 8.00 2.15 3.23
N PHE A 49 9.18 2.42 2.67
CA PHE A 49 9.75 1.69 1.55
C PHE A 49 11.11 1.12 1.98
N PRO A 50 11.16 -0.15 2.44
CA PRO A 50 12.39 -0.89 2.66
C PRO A 50 13.37 -0.78 1.48
N ALA A 51 14.67 -0.75 1.75
CA ALA A 51 15.69 -0.59 0.70
C ALA A 51 15.57 -1.64 -0.42
N ALA A 52 15.14 -2.87 -0.09
CA ALA A 52 15.01 -3.94 -1.07
C ALA A 52 13.84 -3.78 -2.07
N ILE A 53 12.85 -2.91 -1.86
CA ILE A 53 11.88 -2.61 -2.92
C ILE A 53 12.43 -1.57 -3.93
N LEU A 54 13.47 -0.81 -3.56
CA LEU A 54 14.07 0.24 -4.37
C LEU A 54 15.07 -0.30 -5.40
N GLN A 55 14.63 -1.27 -6.19
CA GLN A 55 15.40 -1.91 -7.26
C GLN A 55 14.50 -2.27 -8.44
N ALA A 56 15.10 -2.59 -9.59
CA ALA A 56 14.34 -2.98 -10.78
C ALA A 56 13.50 -4.25 -10.50
N PRO A 57 12.25 -4.34 -10.98
CA PRO A 57 11.60 -3.41 -11.92
C PRO A 57 10.91 -2.19 -11.28
N PHE A 58 10.89 -2.05 -9.96
CA PHE A 58 10.21 -0.92 -9.31
C PHE A 58 10.96 0.39 -9.53
N TYR A 59 12.28 0.39 -9.30
CA TYR A 59 13.12 1.57 -9.42
C TYR A 59 14.48 1.26 -10.04
N ASP A 60 14.94 2.10 -10.97
CA ASP A 60 16.30 2.05 -11.52
C ASP A 60 16.76 3.46 -11.89
N LEU A 61 18.03 3.77 -11.65
CA LEU A 61 18.65 5.04 -12.08
C LEU A 61 18.81 5.12 -13.61
N HIS A 62 18.73 3.98 -14.29
CA HIS A 62 18.91 3.85 -15.73
C HIS A 62 17.60 3.60 -16.50
N GLN A 63 16.46 3.44 -15.81
CA GLN A 63 15.15 3.38 -16.47
C GLN A 63 14.57 4.80 -16.66
N SER A 64 13.64 4.95 -17.61
CA SER A 64 12.99 6.23 -17.84
C SER A 64 12.20 6.71 -16.61
N SER A 65 11.97 8.02 -16.53
CA SER A 65 11.10 8.60 -15.50
C SER A 65 9.73 7.91 -15.50
N SER A 66 9.16 7.70 -16.70
CA SER A 66 7.86 7.05 -16.89
C SER A 66 7.83 5.62 -16.36
N ALA A 67 8.89 4.84 -16.59
CA ALA A 67 9.01 3.50 -16.00
C ALA A 67 9.12 3.57 -14.47
N ASN A 68 9.89 4.51 -13.90
CA ASN A 68 9.96 4.73 -12.45
C ASN A 68 8.60 5.12 -11.84
N TYR A 69 7.83 5.99 -12.50
CA TYR A 69 6.48 6.32 -12.07
C TYR A 69 5.51 5.14 -12.18
N GLY A 70 5.61 4.33 -13.24
CA GLY A 70 4.80 3.11 -13.39
C GLY A 70 5.20 1.98 -12.43
N GLY A 71 6.43 2.02 -11.92
CA GLY A 71 6.95 1.11 -10.91
C GLY A 71 6.78 1.68 -9.50
N ILE A 72 7.87 2.18 -8.91
CA ILE A 72 7.89 2.67 -7.54
C ILE A 72 6.96 3.87 -7.32
N GLY A 73 6.70 4.71 -8.33
CA GLY A 73 5.76 5.83 -8.21
C GLY A 73 4.34 5.35 -7.93
N ALA A 74 3.89 4.31 -8.62
CA ALA A 74 2.59 3.68 -8.39
C ALA A 74 2.53 3.04 -6.99
N VAL A 75 3.60 2.39 -6.54
CA VAL A 75 3.68 1.84 -5.16
C VAL A 75 3.63 2.96 -4.12
N ILE A 76 4.38 4.06 -4.30
CA ILE A 76 4.34 5.20 -3.37
C ILE A 76 2.93 5.78 -3.27
N ALA A 77 2.28 5.98 -4.41
CA ALA A 77 0.92 6.51 -4.47
C ALA A 77 -0.12 5.52 -3.92
N HIS A 78 0.11 4.21 -4.06
CA HIS A 78 -0.70 3.16 -3.43
C HIS A 78 -0.64 3.27 -1.90
N GLU A 79 0.57 3.36 -1.32
CA GLU A 79 0.73 3.51 0.14
C GLU A 79 0.12 4.82 0.68
N ILE A 80 0.18 5.91 -0.10
CA ILE A 80 -0.52 7.16 0.25
C ILE A 80 -2.05 6.95 0.21
N SER A 81 -2.54 6.22 -0.79
CA SER A 81 -3.97 5.97 -0.98
C SER A 81 -4.56 5.12 0.15
N HIS A 82 -3.77 4.27 0.81
CA HIS A 82 -4.21 3.58 2.03
C HIS A 82 -4.60 4.52 3.18
N ALA A 83 -4.11 5.76 3.23
CA ALA A 83 -4.61 6.76 4.19
C ALA A 83 -6.08 7.14 3.94
N PHE A 84 -6.59 6.88 2.75
CA PHE A 84 -7.92 7.27 2.28
C PHE A 84 -8.78 6.08 1.82
N ASP A 85 -8.32 4.85 2.03
CA ASP A 85 -9.09 3.65 1.71
C ASP A 85 -10.20 3.39 2.75
N THR A 86 -10.94 2.28 2.61
CA THR A 86 -12.05 1.94 3.51
C THR A 86 -11.68 1.80 4.99
N ASN A 87 -10.41 1.55 5.29
CA ASN A 87 -9.88 1.44 6.65
C ASN A 87 -9.21 2.74 7.08
N GLY A 88 -8.28 3.26 6.28
CA GLY A 88 -7.47 4.44 6.60
C GLY A 88 -8.31 5.71 6.75
N ALA A 89 -9.39 5.84 5.96
CA ALA A 89 -10.29 6.99 6.04
C ALA A 89 -10.99 7.18 7.40
N SER A 90 -10.89 6.20 8.31
CA SER A 90 -11.41 6.30 9.69
C SER A 90 -10.40 6.90 10.68
N PHE A 91 -9.17 7.16 10.24
CA PHE A 91 -8.10 7.72 11.06
C PHE A 91 -7.84 9.19 10.67
N ASP A 92 -7.62 10.04 11.67
CA ASP A 92 -7.19 11.43 11.45
C ASP A 92 -5.68 11.52 11.16
N GLU A 93 -5.18 12.73 10.93
CA GLU A 93 -3.79 12.99 10.56
C GLU A 93 -2.77 12.57 11.64
N ASN A 94 -3.22 12.37 12.87
CA ASN A 94 -2.41 11.94 14.01
C ASN A 94 -2.50 10.42 14.24
N GLY A 95 -3.22 9.70 13.38
CA GLY A 95 -3.42 8.26 13.47
C GLY A 95 -4.43 7.84 14.54
N SER A 96 -5.34 8.74 14.93
CA SER A 96 -6.42 8.44 15.88
C SER A 96 -7.70 8.07 15.13
N LEU A 97 -8.42 7.03 15.60
CA LEU A 97 -9.76 6.72 15.11
C LEU A 97 -10.70 7.88 15.44
N LYS A 98 -11.12 8.62 14.41
CA LYS A 98 -11.94 9.81 14.55
C LYS A 98 -12.68 10.06 13.25
N ASP A 99 -13.98 10.31 13.37
CA ASP A 99 -14.76 10.76 12.23
C ASP A 99 -14.42 12.23 11.92
N TRP A 100 -13.86 12.44 10.75
CA TRP A 100 -13.52 13.75 10.20
C TRP A 100 -14.30 14.07 8.92
N TRP A 101 -15.26 13.21 8.55
CA TRP A 101 -16.08 13.37 7.36
C TRP A 101 -17.33 14.21 7.66
N THR A 102 -17.83 14.90 6.64
CA THR A 102 -19.23 15.30 6.64
C THR A 102 -20.09 14.10 6.24
N GLU A 103 -21.35 14.07 6.67
CA GLU A 103 -22.27 12.98 6.31
C GLU A 103 -22.42 12.81 4.79
N SER A 104 -22.49 13.93 4.04
CA SER A 104 -22.58 13.91 2.58
C SER A 104 -21.33 13.36 1.92
N ASP A 105 -20.14 13.73 2.41
CA ASP A 105 -18.88 13.24 1.83
C ASP A 105 -18.68 11.76 2.12
N TYR A 106 -19.03 11.30 3.33
CA TYR A 106 -18.96 9.88 3.68
C TYR A 106 -19.97 9.04 2.89
N ALA A 107 -21.16 9.57 2.61
CA ALA A 107 -22.13 8.91 1.72
C ALA A 107 -21.56 8.76 0.30
N ALA A 108 -20.94 9.81 -0.26
CA ALA A 108 -20.31 9.76 -1.57
C ALA A 108 -19.09 8.80 -1.60
N PHE A 109 -18.31 8.75 -0.53
CA PHE A 109 -17.22 7.79 -0.36
C PHE A 109 -17.74 6.36 -0.42
N LYS A 110 -18.78 6.03 0.36
CA LYS A 110 -19.41 4.70 0.35
C LYS A 110 -19.98 4.32 -1.02
N GLU A 111 -20.58 5.26 -1.75
CA GLU A 111 -21.07 4.98 -3.10
C GLU A 111 -19.93 4.62 -4.05
N LYS A 112 -18.80 5.34 -3.98
CA LYS A 112 -17.64 5.07 -4.83
C LYS A 112 -16.97 3.74 -4.47
N THR A 113 -16.78 3.45 -3.18
CA THR A 113 -16.19 2.18 -2.75
C THR A 113 -17.09 1.00 -3.07
N GLN A 114 -18.42 1.16 -3.02
CA GLN A 114 -19.35 0.12 -3.48
C GLN A 114 -19.17 -0.19 -4.98
N LYS A 115 -18.96 0.82 -5.83
CA LYS A 115 -18.67 0.59 -7.26
C LYS A 115 -17.38 -0.20 -7.47
N VAL A 116 -16.37 0.02 -6.63
CA VAL A 116 -15.12 -0.77 -6.67
C VAL A 116 -15.38 -2.20 -6.21
N ILE A 117 -16.18 -2.41 -5.16
CA ILE A 117 -16.61 -3.76 -4.74
C ILE A 117 -17.29 -4.46 -5.92
N ASP A 118 -18.32 -3.83 -6.50
CA ASP A 118 -19.11 -4.39 -7.59
C ASP A 118 -18.28 -4.66 -8.85
N GLN A 119 -17.23 -3.86 -9.08
CA GLN A 119 -16.31 -4.05 -10.19
C GLN A 119 -15.54 -5.37 -10.06
N PHE A 120 -15.06 -5.72 -8.86
CA PHE A 120 -14.18 -6.88 -8.66
C PHE A 120 -14.90 -8.14 -8.16
N ASP A 121 -16.06 -8.00 -7.51
CA ASP A 121 -16.78 -9.11 -6.91
C ASP A 121 -17.24 -10.13 -7.96
N GLY A 122 -17.00 -11.41 -7.70
CA GLY A 122 -17.42 -12.49 -8.59
C GLY A 122 -16.51 -12.73 -9.80
N GLN A 123 -15.50 -11.91 -10.05
CA GLN A 123 -14.55 -12.15 -11.14
C GLN A 123 -13.74 -13.44 -10.92
N ASP A 124 -13.41 -14.15 -12.00
CA ASP A 124 -12.48 -15.27 -11.95
C ASP A 124 -11.04 -14.78 -11.97
N SER A 125 -10.24 -15.30 -11.03
CA SER A 125 -8.80 -15.16 -10.99
C SER A 125 -8.19 -16.55 -10.90
N TYR A 126 -7.91 -17.15 -12.05
CA TYR A 126 -7.26 -18.46 -12.19
C TYR A 126 -8.00 -19.58 -11.45
N GLY A 127 -9.33 -19.61 -11.56
CA GLY A 127 -10.19 -20.63 -10.91
C GLY A 127 -10.58 -20.31 -9.47
N ALA A 128 -10.21 -19.14 -8.95
CA ALA A 128 -10.73 -18.60 -7.69
C ALA A 128 -11.65 -17.41 -7.96
N THR A 129 -12.76 -17.32 -7.23
CA THR A 129 -13.67 -16.18 -7.31
C THR A 129 -13.20 -15.05 -6.40
N ILE A 130 -13.02 -13.86 -6.96
CA ILE A 130 -12.65 -12.67 -6.21
C ILE A 130 -13.84 -12.26 -5.31
N ASN A 131 -13.55 -11.95 -4.05
CA ASN A 131 -14.49 -11.31 -3.13
C ASN A 131 -14.17 -9.81 -3.11
N GLY A 132 -14.99 -9.01 -3.80
CA GLY A 132 -14.75 -7.58 -3.97
C GLY A 132 -14.80 -6.82 -2.65
N LYS A 133 -15.59 -7.28 -1.67
CA LYS A 133 -15.64 -6.69 -0.33
C LYS A 133 -14.37 -6.98 0.47
N LEU A 134 -13.75 -8.14 0.26
CA LEU A 134 -12.49 -8.50 0.92
C LEU A 134 -11.32 -7.69 0.38
N THR A 135 -11.30 -7.40 -0.93
CA THR A 135 -10.15 -6.76 -1.61
C THR A 135 -10.32 -5.24 -1.79
N VAL A 136 -11.44 -4.65 -1.36
CA VAL A 136 -11.75 -3.23 -1.64
C VAL A 136 -10.69 -2.25 -1.14
N SER A 137 -10.03 -2.49 0.00
CA SER A 137 -8.97 -1.59 0.49
C SER A 137 -7.81 -1.52 -0.50
N GLU A 138 -7.32 -2.68 -0.94
CA GLU A 138 -6.24 -2.81 -1.92
C GLU A 138 -6.66 -2.28 -3.28
N ASN A 139 -7.86 -2.63 -3.76
CA ASN A 139 -8.34 -2.17 -5.07
C ASN A 139 -8.47 -0.64 -5.12
N VAL A 140 -8.93 0.00 -4.03
CA VAL A 140 -8.97 1.47 -3.92
C VAL A 140 -7.56 2.05 -3.93
N ALA A 141 -6.63 1.44 -3.18
CA ALA A 141 -5.23 1.86 -3.15
C ALA A 141 -4.54 1.73 -4.52
N ASP A 142 -4.78 0.64 -5.26
CA ASP A 142 -4.27 0.43 -6.61
C ASP A 142 -4.84 1.43 -7.62
N LEU A 143 -6.15 1.63 -7.63
CA LEU A 143 -6.82 2.58 -8.53
C LEU A 143 -6.40 4.02 -8.26
N GLY A 144 -6.31 4.40 -6.98
CA GLY A 144 -5.82 5.71 -6.56
C GLY A 144 -4.33 5.90 -6.88
N GLY A 145 -3.54 4.87 -6.59
CA GLY A 145 -2.10 4.83 -6.78
C GLY A 145 -1.70 5.01 -8.24
N ILE A 146 -2.27 4.20 -9.14
CA ILE A 146 -1.97 4.32 -10.57
C ILE A 146 -2.43 5.65 -11.14
N ALA A 147 -3.59 6.17 -10.73
CA ALA A 147 -4.11 7.45 -11.21
C ALA A 147 -3.22 8.62 -10.78
N ALA A 148 -2.84 8.68 -9.50
CA ALA A 148 -1.98 9.73 -8.97
C ALA A 148 -0.56 9.66 -9.54
N ALA A 149 0.01 8.46 -9.66
CA ALA A 149 1.33 8.26 -10.26
C ALA A 149 1.34 8.65 -11.75
N LEU A 150 0.27 8.36 -12.50
CA LEU A 150 0.13 8.78 -13.89
C LEU A 150 0.05 10.31 -14.02
N GLU A 151 -0.71 10.98 -13.16
CA GLU A 151 -0.79 12.45 -13.16
C GLU A 151 0.53 13.11 -12.75
N ALA A 152 1.32 12.47 -11.89
CA ALA A 152 2.68 12.91 -11.59
C ALA A 152 3.62 12.71 -12.79
N ALA A 153 3.58 11.53 -13.42
CA ALA A 153 4.40 11.19 -14.59
C ALA A 153 4.17 12.15 -15.77
N LYS A 154 2.92 12.56 -16.02
CA LYS A 154 2.57 13.53 -17.08
C LYS A 154 3.22 14.91 -16.91
N ARG A 155 3.78 15.22 -15.74
CA ARG A 155 4.48 16.48 -15.48
C ARG A 155 5.94 16.43 -15.93
N GLU A 156 6.49 15.24 -16.18
CA GLU A 156 7.84 15.08 -16.69
C GLU A 156 7.90 15.40 -18.19
N LEU A 157 9.00 16.00 -18.62
CA LEU A 157 9.21 16.40 -20.02
C LEU A 157 9.33 15.19 -20.97
N ASP A 158 9.78 14.05 -20.46
CA ASP A 158 10.01 12.80 -21.18
C ASP A 158 8.89 11.78 -20.96
N PHE A 159 7.68 12.25 -20.60
CA PHE A 159 6.56 11.34 -20.33
C PHE A 159 6.23 10.44 -21.53
N SER A 160 6.17 9.14 -21.24
CA SER A 160 5.74 8.07 -22.13
C SER A 160 4.70 7.20 -21.42
N ALA A 161 3.44 7.32 -21.85
CA ALA A 161 2.36 6.48 -21.33
C ALA A 161 2.63 4.99 -21.56
N GLU A 162 3.26 4.64 -22.69
CA GLU A 162 3.63 3.26 -23.01
C GLU A 162 4.61 2.71 -21.98
N GLU A 163 5.70 3.42 -21.69
CA GLU A 163 6.70 2.97 -20.72
C GLU A 163 6.14 2.90 -19.29
N PHE A 164 5.27 3.85 -18.93
CA PHE A 164 4.55 3.85 -17.64
C PHE A 164 3.71 2.58 -17.49
N PHE A 165 2.77 2.33 -18.42
CA PHE A 165 1.86 1.19 -18.31
C PHE A 165 2.56 -0.15 -18.55
N TYR A 166 3.60 -0.18 -19.38
CA TYR A 166 4.42 -1.37 -19.56
C TYR A 166 5.14 -1.76 -18.27
N ASN A 167 5.79 -0.81 -17.59
CA ASN A 167 6.48 -1.12 -16.35
C ASN A 167 5.51 -1.41 -15.20
N PHE A 168 4.35 -0.74 -15.14
CA PHE A 168 3.28 -1.10 -14.20
C PHE A 168 2.83 -2.54 -14.39
N GLY A 169 2.56 -2.98 -15.64
CA GLY A 169 2.25 -4.39 -15.90
C GLY A 169 3.39 -5.35 -15.51
N ARG A 170 4.65 -4.92 -15.63
CA ARG A 170 5.83 -5.72 -15.29
C ARG A 170 5.99 -5.94 -13.78
N ILE A 171 5.66 -4.95 -12.93
CA ILE A 171 5.77 -5.11 -11.47
C ILE A 171 4.76 -6.13 -10.92
N TRP A 172 3.62 -6.31 -11.59
CA TRP A 172 2.59 -7.32 -11.28
C TRP A 172 2.85 -8.70 -11.89
N ARG A 173 4.01 -8.91 -12.53
CA ARG A 173 4.34 -10.18 -13.18
C ARG A 173 4.57 -11.27 -12.14
N MET A 174 3.52 -12.01 -11.84
CA MET A 174 3.53 -13.18 -10.97
C MET A 174 2.76 -14.34 -11.61
N LYS A 175 3.14 -15.57 -11.24
CA LYS A 175 2.38 -16.78 -11.59
C LYS A 175 2.34 -17.66 -10.34
N GLY A 176 1.12 -17.93 -9.86
CA GLY A 176 0.85 -18.91 -8.80
C GLY A 176 0.87 -20.34 -9.31
#